data_AF-A0AAV1C7M0-F1
#
_entry.id   AF-A0AAV1C7M0-F1
#
_cell.length_a   1.000
_cell.length_b   1.000
_cell.length_c   1.000
_cell.angle_alpha   90.00
_cell.angle_beta   90.00
_cell.angle_gamma   90.00
#
_symmetry.space_group_name_H-M   'P 1'
#
loop_
_entity.id
_entity.type
_entity.pdbx_description
1 polymer ?
#
loop_
_entity_poly.entity_id
_entity_poly.type
_entity_poly.pdbx_seq_one_letter_code
_entity_poly.pdbx_strand_id
1 'polypeptide(L)'
;MIIISNSSRRASTTVEKLKGLGFDPSLFAGAITSGELTHQNLQRRDDPWYAALGRRCIHFTWKDRGAISLEGLGLQVVENVEDAEFILAHGTEALGLASGDAVPMKLEDLEKVLQKCAAKSIPMVVANPDFVTVEARDLRVMPGTLAATYEKLGGEVKWMGKPDKIIYKAAAEMAGIDASQCIAVGDSLHHDIKGASAAGIASAFITCGIHAAELGLDNFGEVAEDSSVHSLALKYDAYPSFVLPSFSW
;
A
#
# COMPACT_ATOMS: atom_id res chain seq x y z
N MET A 1 -2.47 -19.72 -4.25
CA MET A 1 -2.67 -18.26 -4.49
C MET A 1 -1.72 -17.46 -3.60
N ILE A 2 -1.20 -16.31 -4.05
CA ILE A 2 -0.47 -15.37 -3.18
C ILE A 2 -1.33 -14.13 -2.97
N ILE A 3 -1.47 -13.70 -1.72
CA ILE A 3 -2.23 -12.50 -1.38
C ILE A 3 -1.35 -11.27 -1.56
N ILE A 4 -1.80 -10.29 -2.33
CA ILE A 4 -1.11 -9.02 -2.55
C ILE A 4 -1.94 -7.88 -1.94
N SER A 5 -1.35 -7.09 -1.05
CA SER A 5 -2.06 -5.98 -0.39
C SER A 5 -1.21 -4.71 -0.24
N ASN A 6 -1.84 -3.54 -0.37
CA ASN A 6 -1.21 -2.26 -0.09
C ASN A 6 -1.10 -1.94 1.42
N SER A 7 -1.55 -2.85 2.30
CA SER A 7 -1.42 -2.68 3.74
C SER A 7 0.02 -2.36 4.18
N SER A 8 0.15 -1.37 5.07
CA SER A 8 1.41 -1.02 5.74
C SER A 8 1.87 -2.06 6.77
N ARG A 9 1.08 -3.12 7.00
CA ARG A 9 1.41 -4.19 7.96
C ARG A 9 2.29 -5.25 7.31
N ARG A 10 3.00 -6.03 8.13
CA ARG A 10 3.76 -7.20 7.71
C ARG A 10 2.85 -8.28 7.11
N ALA A 11 3.41 -9.16 6.30
CA ALA A 11 2.66 -10.23 5.65
C ALA A 11 1.98 -11.19 6.66
N SER A 12 2.64 -11.47 7.79
CA SER A 12 2.09 -12.30 8.86
C SER A 12 0.75 -11.78 9.39
N THR A 13 0.64 -10.47 9.61
CA THR A 13 -0.61 -9.86 10.09
C THR A 13 -1.74 -9.97 9.07
N THR A 14 -1.44 -9.91 7.78
CA THR A 14 -2.44 -10.14 6.72
C THR A 14 -2.92 -11.59 6.73
N VAL A 15 -2.02 -12.56 6.88
CA VAL A 15 -2.38 -13.99 6.97
C VAL A 15 -3.24 -14.27 8.21
N GLU A 16 -2.86 -13.71 9.36
CA GLU A 16 -3.66 -13.81 10.59
C GLU A 16 -5.05 -13.19 10.44
N LYS A 17 -5.16 -12.03 9.77
CA LYS A 17 -6.44 -11.39 9.47
C LYS A 17 -7.31 -12.28 8.60
N LEU A 18 -6.77 -12.88 7.54
CA LEU A 18 -7.50 -13.82 6.67
C LEU A 18 -8.01 -15.03 7.46
N LYS A 19 -7.17 -15.60 8.32
CA LYS A 19 -7.58 -16.68 9.23
C LYS A 19 -8.73 -16.24 10.15
N GLY A 20 -8.65 -15.03 10.72
CA GLY A 20 -9.71 -14.46 11.56
C GLY A 20 -11.02 -14.21 10.81
N LEU A 21 -10.98 -14.03 9.49
CA LEU A 21 -12.15 -13.93 8.62
C LEU A 21 -12.72 -15.30 8.19
N GLY A 22 -12.11 -16.40 8.64
CA GLY A 22 -12.57 -17.77 8.35
C GLY A 22 -11.95 -18.41 7.12
N PHE A 23 -10.97 -17.78 6.47
CA PHE A 23 -10.23 -18.43 5.39
C PHE A 23 -9.24 -19.46 5.94
N ASP A 24 -9.15 -20.62 5.27
CA ASP A 24 -8.10 -21.59 5.55
C ASP A 24 -6.76 -21.08 4.99
N PRO A 25 -5.74 -20.83 5.84
CA PRO A 25 -4.42 -20.40 5.38
C PRO A 25 -3.76 -21.35 4.38
N SER A 26 -4.14 -22.65 4.37
CA SER A 26 -3.58 -23.63 3.44
C SER A 26 -3.90 -23.33 1.96
N LEU A 27 -4.92 -22.51 1.70
CA LEU A 27 -5.30 -22.05 0.35
C LEU A 27 -4.31 -21.02 -0.22
N PHE A 28 -3.46 -20.43 0.62
CA PHE A 28 -2.51 -19.41 0.24
C PHE A 28 -1.08 -19.95 0.33
N ALA A 29 -0.31 -19.79 -0.74
CA ALA A 29 1.13 -20.06 -0.74
C ALA A 29 1.89 -19.00 0.09
N GLY A 30 1.31 -17.82 0.26
CA GLY A 30 1.87 -16.75 1.06
C GLY A 30 1.13 -15.42 0.87
N ALA A 31 1.68 -14.38 1.47
CA ALA A 31 1.22 -13.01 1.30
C ALA A 31 2.41 -12.07 1.10
N ILE A 32 2.22 -11.06 0.26
CA ILE A 32 3.12 -9.92 0.10
C ILE A 32 2.30 -8.66 0.38
N THR A 33 2.83 -7.79 1.22
CA THR A 33 2.23 -6.48 1.50
C THR A 33 3.21 -5.36 1.22
N SER A 34 2.71 -4.14 1.02
CA SER A 34 3.58 -2.96 0.92
C SER A 34 4.44 -2.78 2.18
N GLY A 35 3.86 -3.00 3.37
CA GLY A 35 4.60 -3.00 4.63
C GLY A 35 5.69 -4.07 4.71
N GLU A 36 5.43 -5.27 4.19
CA GLU A 36 6.42 -6.36 4.12
C GLU A 36 7.61 -5.96 3.25
N LEU A 37 7.36 -5.48 2.04
CA LEU A 37 8.43 -5.07 1.13
C LEU A 37 9.18 -3.86 1.66
N THR A 38 8.48 -2.90 2.27
CA THR A 38 9.12 -1.75 2.92
C THR A 38 10.07 -2.21 4.03
N HIS A 39 9.62 -3.13 4.90
CA HIS A 39 10.46 -3.69 5.95
C HIS A 39 11.69 -4.41 5.38
N GLN A 40 11.50 -5.27 4.38
CA GLN A 40 12.60 -6.02 3.76
C GLN A 40 13.63 -5.10 3.10
N ASN A 41 13.19 -4.06 2.40
CA ASN A 41 14.10 -3.09 1.77
C ASN A 41 14.84 -2.24 2.80
N LEU A 42 14.18 -1.81 3.88
CA LEU A 42 14.83 -1.10 4.99
C LEU A 42 15.82 -1.96 5.78
N GLN A 43 15.57 -3.27 5.85
CA GLN A 43 16.43 -4.24 6.51
C GLN A 43 17.67 -4.57 5.68
N ARG A 44 17.48 -4.94 4.40
CA ARG A 44 18.55 -5.38 3.50
C ARG A 44 19.38 -4.21 2.97
N ARG A 45 18.69 -3.14 2.55
CA ARG A 45 19.30 -1.94 1.95
C ARG A 45 20.23 -2.24 0.76
N ASP A 46 19.89 -3.26 -0.03
CA ASP A 46 20.65 -3.62 -1.24
C ASP A 46 20.39 -2.62 -2.40
N ASP A 47 19.22 -1.99 -2.42
CA ASP A 47 18.87 -0.92 -3.37
C ASP A 47 19.62 0.39 -2.99
N PRO A 48 20.32 1.05 -3.94
CA PRO A 48 21.13 2.23 -3.64
C PRO A 48 20.37 3.38 -2.97
N TRP A 49 19.08 3.53 -3.26
CA TRP A 49 18.23 4.56 -2.65
C TRP A 49 18.01 4.25 -1.16
N TYR A 50 17.70 2.99 -0.83
CA TYR A 50 17.58 2.53 0.56
C TYR A 50 18.92 2.51 1.31
N ALA A 51 20.02 2.22 0.62
CA ALA A 51 21.37 2.26 1.17
C ALA A 51 21.80 3.67 1.58
N ALA A 52 21.38 4.68 0.82
CA ALA A 52 21.67 6.09 1.07
C ALA A 52 20.90 6.66 2.27
N LEU A 53 19.81 6.02 2.72
CA LEU A 53 19.07 6.47 3.89
C LEU A 53 19.92 6.38 5.15
N GLY A 54 19.75 7.34 6.06
CA GLY A 54 20.27 7.24 7.41
C GLY A 54 19.52 6.19 8.26
N ARG A 55 19.71 6.23 9.58
CA ARG A 55 19.03 5.34 10.55
C ARG A 55 17.99 6.09 11.39
N ARG A 56 17.98 7.43 11.38
CA ARG A 56 17.04 8.25 12.13
C ARG A 56 15.84 8.64 11.29
N CYS A 57 14.63 8.35 11.76
CA CYS A 57 13.42 8.67 11.02
C CYS A 57 12.35 9.35 11.86
N ILE A 58 11.62 10.27 11.22
CA ILE A 58 10.26 10.60 11.65
C ILE A 58 9.37 9.43 11.23
N HIS A 59 8.64 8.83 12.18
CA HIS A 59 7.72 7.73 11.88
C HIS A 59 6.27 8.19 11.97
N PHE A 60 5.56 8.20 10.84
CA PHE A 60 4.10 8.35 10.83
C PHE A 60 3.45 6.98 10.92
N THR A 61 2.57 6.79 11.89
CA THR A 61 2.04 5.49 12.26
C THR A 61 0.55 5.55 12.56
N TRP A 62 -0.02 4.40 12.86
CA TRP A 62 -1.41 4.27 13.32
C TRP A 62 -1.48 4.38 14.83
N LYS A 63 -2.63 4.78 15.35
CA LYS A 63 -2.91 4.74 16.79
C LYS A 63 -4.03 3.76 17.08
N ASP A 64 -5.24 4.05 16.63
CA ASP A 64 -6.40 3.22 16.94
C ASP A 64 -6.35 1.86 16.21
N ARG A 65 -5.58 1.77 15.12
CA ARG A 65 -5.31 0.51 14.43
C ARG A 65 -4.15 -0.27 15.05
N GLY A 66 -3.46 0.30 16.03
CA GLY A 66 -2.21 -0.23 16.58
C GLY A 66 -1.00 0.16 15.73
N ALA A 67 -0.01 0.76 16.40
CA ALA A 67 1.24 1.22 15.80
C ALA A 67 1.98 0.08 15.09
N ILE A 68 2.70 0.42 14.03
CA ILE A 68 3.56 -0.53 13.32
C ILE A 68 4.91 -0.62 14.04
N SER A 69 5.27 -1.80 14.52
CA SER A 69 6.59 -2.05 15.11
C SER A 69 7.70 -1.92 14.07
N LEU A 70 8.78 -1.23 14.45
CA LEU A 70 10.02 -1.11 13.67
C LEU A 70 11.14 -2.03 14.20
N GLU A 71 10.79 -2.97 15.09
CA GLU A 71 11.74 -3.91 15.67
C GLU A 71 12.52 -4.68 14.60
N GLY A 72 13.82 -4.90 14.85
CA GLY A 72 14.71 -5.61 13.93
C GLY A 72 15.22 -4.78 12.74
N LEU A 73 14.75 -3.54 12.54
CA LEU A 73 15.25 -2.65 11.48
C LEU A 73 16.47 -1.81 11.89
N GLY A 74 16.78 -1.74 13.19
CA GLY A 74 17.85 -0.90 13.71
C GLY A 74 17.65 0.60 13.42
N LEU A 75 16.39 1.03 13.29
CA LEU A 75 16.03 2.43 13.10
C LEU A 75 15.91 3.13 14.45
N GLN A 76 16.25 4.41 14.48
CA GLN A 76 16.03 5.30 15.62
C GLN A 76 14.88 6.24 15.26
N VAL A 77 13.76 6.10 15.96
CA VAL A 77 12.67 7.06 15.80
C VAL A 77 13.08 8.35 16.51
N VAL A 78 12.99 9.46 15.79
CA VAL A 78 13.24 10.80 16.33
C VAL A 78 11.96 11.63 16.21
N GLU A 79 11.74 12.54 17.16
CA GLU A 79 10.56 13.41 17.16
C GLU A 79 10.83 14.79 16.55
N ASN A 80 12.10 15.21 16.53
CA ASN A 80 12.51 16.47 15.93
C ASN A 80 12.93 16.28 14.47
N VAL A 81 12.40 17.13 13.59
CA VAL A 81 12.75 17.15 12.16
C VAL A 81 14.25 17.43 11.95
N GLU A 82 14.89 18.17 12.85
CA GLU A 82 16.33 18.48 12.79
C GLU A 82 17.22 17.23 12.87
N ASP A 83 16.75 16.18 13.54
CA ASP A 83 17.50 14.95 13.76
C ASP A 83 17.19 13.86 12.71
N ALA A 84 16.19 14.10 11.87
CA ALA A 84 15.65 13.11 10.95
C ALA A 84 16.43 13.03 9.64
N GLU A 85 16.63 11.82 9.16
CA GLU A 85 17.33 11.53 7.90
C GLU A 85 16.36 11.04 6.82
N PHE A 86 15.18 10.56 7.22
CA PHE A 86 14.06 10.25 6.33
C PHE A 86 12.74 10.24 7.09
N ILE A 87 11.62 10.23 6.35
CA ILE A 87 10.28 9.98 6.88
C ILE A 87 9.90 8.54 6.55
N LEU A 88 9.36 7.79 7.51
CA LEU A 88 8.72 6.51 7.29
C LEU A 88 7.22 6.63 7.53
N ALA A 89 6.41 6.53 6.48
CA ALA A 89 4.96 6.65 6.57
C ALA A 89 4.28 5.29 6.46
N HIS A 90 3.90 4.77 7.62
CA HIS A 90 3.05 3.60 7.75
C HIS A 90 1.58 3.96 8.01
N GLY A 91 1.30 5.11 8.63
CA GLY A 91 -0.04 5.54 9.00
C GLY A 91 -0.23 7.06 8.99
N THR A 92 -1.44 7.51 9.32
CA THR A 92 -1.89 8.91 9.23
C THR A 92 -2.50 9.44 10.53
N GLU A 93 -2.34 8.71 11.65
CA GLU A 93 -3.07 8.97 12.91
C GLU A 93 -2.14 9.42 14.06
N ALA A 94 -0.84 9.17 13.95
CA ALA A 94 0.11 9.40 15.03
C ALA A 94 1.57 9.58 14.57
N LEU A 95 2.36 10.16 15.46
CA LEU A 95 3.82 10.17 15.41
C LEU A 95 4.37 9.05 16.31
N GLY A 96 5.28 8.22 15.80
CA GLY A 96 6.03 7.28 16.61
C GLY A 96 7.02 7.99 17.54
N LEU A 97 7.29 7.39 18.69
CA LEU A 97 8.27 7.86 19.67
C LEU A 97 9.50 6.94 19.72
N ALA A 98 10.62 7.47 20.22
CA ALA A 98 11.81 6.66 20.48
C ALA A 98 11.56 5.49 21.46
N SER A 99 10.53 5.57 22.32
CA SER A 99 10.13 4.48 23.22
C SER A 99 9.48 3.28 22.51
N GLY A 100 9.06 3.46 21.24
CA GLY A 100 8.22 2.49 20.52
C GLY A 100 6.72 2.77 20.64
N ASP A 101 6.31 3.73 21.47
CA ASP A 101 4.93 4.19 21.57
C ASP A 101 4.55 5.11 20.40
N ALA A 102 3.29 5.52 20.34
CA ALA A 102 2.79 6.49 19.37
C ALA A 102 1.94 7.57 20.04
N VAL A 103 2.18 8.83 19.67
CA VAL A 103 1.40 9.99 20.12
C VAL A 103 0.40 10.37 19.03
N PRO A 104 -0.91 10.42 19.34
CA PRO A 104 -1.92 10.83 18.38
C PRO A 104 -1.62 12.21 17.81
N MET A 105 -1.75 12.35 16.50
CA MET A 105 -1.52 13.61 15.81
C MET A 105 -2.56 13.78 14.71
N LYS A 106 -3.13 14.99 14.62
CA LYS A 106 -4.10 15.31 13.56
C LYS A 106 -3.39 15.39 12.22
N LEU A 107 -4.14 15.17 11.15
CA LEU A 107 -3.60 15.20 9.79
C LEU A 107 -2.95 16.54 9.47
N GLU A 108 -3.56 17.66 9.88
CA GLU A 108 -3.01 19.01 9.64
C GLU A 108 -1.70 19.25 10.38
N ASP A 109 -1.47 18.58 11.50
CA ASP A 109 -0.22 18.66 12.26
C ASP A 109 0.86 17.77 11.64
N LEU A 110 0.50 16.60 11.11
CA LEU A 110 1.41 15.78 10.29
C LEU A 110 1.85 16.53 9.03
N GLU A 111 0.95 17.27 8.38
CA GLU A 111 1.28 18.11 7.22
C GLU A 111 2.26 19.24 7.55
N LYS A 112 2.19 19.83 8.76
CA LYS A 112 3.20 20.80 9.21
C LYS A 112 4.57 20.14 9.40
N VAL A 113 4.61 18.89 9.85
CA VAL A 113 5.87 18.12 9.92
C VAL A 113 6.42 17.89 8.51
N LEU A 114 5.57 17.50 7.55
CA LEU A 114 5.95 17.39 6.14
C LEU A 114 6.54 18.68 5.58
N GLN A 115 5.92 19.84 5.81
CA GLN A 115 6.46 21.12 5.35
C GLN A 115 7.88 21.40 5.86
N LYS A 116 8.15 21.10 7.13
CA LYS A 116 9.50 21.25 7.71
C LYS A 116 10.51 20.28 7.10
N CYS A 117 10.10 19.03 6.87
CA CYS A 117 10.95 18.02 6.24
C CYS A 117 11.29 18.38 4.78
N ALA A 118 10.30 18.88 4.03
CA ALA A 118 10.48 19.30 2.64
C ALA A 118 11.49 20.45 2.51
N ALA A 119 11.41 21.44 3.40
CA ALA A 119 12.38 22.55 3.46
C ALA A 119 13.84 22.09 3.69
N LYS A 120 14.03 20.87 4.19
CA LYS A 120 15.33 20.23 4.41
C LYS A 120 15.67 19.13 3.41
N SER A 121 14.80 18.89 2.41
CA SER A 121 14.97 17.82 1.43
C SER A 121 15.11 16.42 2.05
N ILE A 122 14.39 16.16 3.14
CA ILE A 122 14.38 14.83 3.80
C ILE A 122 13.57 13.86 2.91
N PRO A 123 14.08 12.69 2.49
CA PRO A 123 13.30 11.76 1.67
C PRO A 123 12.20 11.06 2.49
N MET A 124 11.14 10.59 1.83
CA MET A 124 10.04 9.86 2.45
C MET A 124 9.89 8.46 1.85
N VAL A 125 9.72 7.45 2.71
CA VAL A 125 9.27 6.11 2.34
C VAL A 125 7.81 5.97 2.71
N VAL A 126 6.95 5.62 1.75
CA VAL A 126 5.54 5.37 2.00
C VAL A 126 5.22 3.89 1.85
N ALA A 127 4.82 3.27 2.95
CA ALA A 127 4.57 1.83 3.08
C ALA A 127 3.11 1.44 2.79
N ASN A 128 2.30 2.39 2.32
CA ASN A 128 0.97 2.15 1.81
C ASN A 128 0.62 3.26 0.81
N PRO A 129 0.53 2.95 -0.48
CA PRO A 129 0.35 3.94 -1.53
C PRO A 129 -1.13 4.33 -1.71
N ASP A 130 -2.07 3.69 -0.99
CA ASP A 130 -3.48 4.05 -1.05
C ASP A 130 -3.69 5.48 -0.54
N PHE A 131 -4.60 6.21 -1.18
CA PHE A 131 -4.96 7.57 -0.80
C PHE A 131 -6.07 7.58 0.24
N VAL A 132 -7.07 6.73 0.04
CA VAL A 132 -8.24 6.58 0.91
C VAL A 132 -8.63 5.13 1.03
N THR A 133 -9.29 4.78 2.14
CA THR A 133 -9.97 3.49 2.33
C THR A 133 -11.39 3.73 2.82
N VAL A 134 -12.31 2.83 2.50
CA VAL A 134 -13.66 2.81 3.06
C VAL A 134 -13.66 1.90 4.28
N GLU A 135 -14.00 2.43 5.46
CA GLU A 135 -14.25 1.63 6.67
C GLU A 135 -15.62 1.99 7.23
N ALA A 136 -16.51 0.99 7.39
CA ALA A 136 -17.84 1.18 7.99
C ALA A 136 -18.66 2.36 7.41
N ARG A 137 -18.50 2.64 6.11
CA ARG A 137 -19.09 3.76 5.33
C ARG A 137 -18.41 5.12 5.45
N ASP A 138 -17.36 5.25 6.24
CA ASP A 138 -16.55 6.48 6.32
C ASP A 138 -15.29 6.38 5.45
N LEU A 139 -15.00 7.44 4.69
CA LEU A 139 -13.72 7.58 3.98
C LEU A 139 -12.64 7.96 4.98
N ARG A 140 -11.54 7.20 4.97
CA ARG A 140 -10.37 7.46 5.82
C ARG A 140 -9.13 7.71 4.98
N VAL A 141 -8.36 8.71 5.39
CA VAL A 141 -7.12 9.11 4.74
C VAL A 141 -6.02 8.09 5.01
N MET A 142 -5.35 7.65 3.95
CA MET A 142 -4.29 6.66 3.96
C MET A 142 -2.92 7.30 3.64
N PRO A 143 -1.78 6.63 3.93
CA PRO A 143 -0.45 7.23 3.84
C PRO A 143 -0.07 7.77 2.45
N GLY A 144 -0.67 7.24 1.37
CA GLY A 144 -0.50 7.78 0.02
C GLY A 144 -0.95 9.23 -0.11
N THR A 145 -1.94 9.69 0.68
CA THR A 145 -2.33 11.10 0.71
C THR A 145 -1.22 11.99 1.28
N LEU A 146 -0.57 11.56 2.36
CA LEU A 146 0.59 12.27 2.92
C LEU A 146 1.75 12.32 1.92
N ALA A 147 2.00 11.21 1.23
CA ALA A 147 3.05 11.13 0.21
C ALA A 147 2.77 12.07 -0.97
N ALA A 148 1.55 12.10 -1.50
CA ALA A 148 1.17 13.03 -2.57
C ALA A 148 1.23 14.49 -2.14
N THR A 149 0.88 14.79 -0.87
CA THR A 149 1.10 16.13 -0.29
C THR A 149 2.60 16.44 -0.24
N TYR A 150 3.44 15.47 0.14
CA TYR A 150 4.89 15.67 0.22
C TYR A 150 5.53 15.93 -1.14
N GLU A 151 5.12 15.22 -2.19
CA GLU A 151 5.59 15.47 -3.57
C GLU A 151 5.22 16.88 -4.05
N LYS A 152 4.02 17.37 -3.72
CA LYS A 152 3.60 18.76 -4.04
C LYS A 152 4.45 19.81 -3.33
N LEU A 153 5.02 19.47 -2.17
CA LEU A 153 5.97 20.31 -1.44
C LEU A 153 7.40 20.21 -2.00
N GLY A 154 7.63 19.41 -3.05
CA GLY A 154 8.94 19.17 -3.64
C GLY A 154 9.74 18.06 -2.95
N GLY A 155 9.13 17.31 -2.03
CA GLY A 155 9.76 16.20 -1.34
C GLY A 155 9.92 14.97 -2.22
N GLU A 156 11.02 14.24 -2.04
CA GLU A 156 11.25 12.97 -2.71
C GLU A 156 10.53 11.82 -1.99
N VAL A 157 9.79 10.99 -2.73
CA VAL A 157 9.02 9.86 -2.18
C VAL A 157 9.41 8.54 -2.86
N LYS A 158 9.73 7.53 -2.04
CA LYS A 158 9.79 6.12 -2.45
C LYS A 158 8.47 5.44 -2.12
N TRP A 159 7.68 5.20 -3.17
CA TRP A 159 6.40 4.50 -3.11
C TRP A 159 6.60 2.98 -3.06
N MET A 160 5.92 2.32 -2.13
CA MET A 160 5.93 0.86 -2.02
C MET A 160 4.53 0.31 -2.21
N GLY A 161 4.39 -0.78 -2.97
CA GLY A 161 3.11 -1.44 -3.23
C GLY A 161 2.53 -1.13 -4.62
N LYS A 162 1.29 -1.55 -4.85
CA LYS A 162 0.57 -1.37 -6.11
C LYS A 162 0.28 0.13 -6.35
N PRO A 163 0.40 0.66 -7.57
CA PRO A 163 0.57 -0.06 -8.84
C PRO A 163 2.03 -0.37 -9.24
N ASP A 164 3.02 -0.16 -8.36
CA ASP A 164 4.40 -0.50 -8.71
C ASP A 164 4.56 -2.02 -8.92
N LYS A 165 5.28 -2.41 -9.98
CA LYS A 165 5.55 -3.80 -10.34
C LYS A 165 6.36 -4.57 -9.29
N ILE A 166 7.02 -3.87 -8.35
CA ILE A 166 7.84 -4.48 -7.30
C ILE A 166 7.07 -5.55 -6.51
N ILE A 167 5.78 -5.31 -6.25
CA ILE A 167 4.97 -6.21 -5.45
C ILE A 167 4.57 -7.48 -6.21
N TYR A 168 4.32 -7.36 -7.51
CA TYR A 168 4.03 -8.47 -8.39
C TYR A 168 5.26 -9.34 -8.65
N LYS A 169 6.43 -8.71 -8.83
CA LYS A 169 7.71 -9.42 -8.95
C LYS A 169 8.01 -10.22 -7.69
N ALA A 170 7.88 -9.61 -6.51
CA ALA A 170 8.09 -10.31 -5.25
C ALA A 170 7.11 -11.48 -5.05
N ALA A 171 5.86 -11.33 -5.48
CA ALA A 171 4.89 -12.43 -5.45
C ALA A 171 5.26 -13.57 -6.44
N ALA A 172 5.66 -13.24 -7.67
CA ALA A 172 6.11 -14.24 -8.64
C ALA A 172 7.35 -15.01 -8.16
N GLU A 173 8.33 -14.29 -7.59
CA GLU A 173 9.52 -14.87 -6.96
C GLU A 173 9.16 -15.80 -5.79
N MET A 174 8.24 -15.40 -4.92
CA MET A 174 7.74 -16.24 -3.83
C MET A 174 7.06 -17.51 -4.33
N ALA A 175 6.33 -17.45 -5.45
CA ALA A 175 5.71 -18.62 -6.06
C ALA A 175 6.69 -19.48 -6.88
N GLY A 176 7.88 -18.96 -7.20
CA GLY A 176 8.84 -19.65 -8.07
C GLY A 176 8.36 -19.81 -9.51
N ILE A 177 7.50 -18.90 -9.99
CA ILE A 177 6.91 -18.92 -11.34
C ILE A 177 7.15 -17.59 -12.05
N ASP A 178 7.16 -17.62 -13.38
CA ASP A 178 7.28 -16.38 -14.16
C ASP A 178 5.99 -15.54 -14.07
N ALA A 179 6.13 -14.22 -14.01
CA ALA A 179 5.02 -13.29 -13.91
C ALA A 179 4.00 -13.46 -15.05
N SER A 180 4.44 -13.82 -16.26
CA SER A 180 3.57 -14.06 -17.41
C SER A 180 2.66 -15.29 -17.26
N GLN A 181 2.96 -16.19 -16.31
CA GLN A 181 2.14 -17.36 -15.99
C GLN A 181 1.11 -17.07 -14.88
N CYS A 182 1.11 -15.85 -14.34
CA CYS A 182 0.20 -15.43 -13.29
C CYS A 182 -1.01 -14.70 -13.86
N ILE A 183 -2.09 -14.70 -13.08
CA ILE A 183 -3.20 -13.76 -13.24
C ILE A 183 -3.35 -12.97 -11.94
N ALA A 184 -3.40 -11.65 -12.04
CA ALA A 184 -3.71 -10.77 -10.93
C ALA A 184 -5.22 -10.58 -10.83
N VAL A 185 -5.80 -10.84 -9.67
CA VAL A 185 -7.23 -10.66 -9.42
C VAL A 185 -7.38 -9.50 -8.43
N GLY A 186 -8.19 -8.50 -8.79
CA GLY A 186 -8.38 -7.31 -7.97
C GLY A 186 -9.52 -6.43 -8.44
N ASP A 187 -9.92 -5.50 -7.61
CA ASP A 187 -11.09 -4.64 -7.80
C ASP A 187 -10.72 -3.17 -8.05
N SER A 188 -9.43 -2.83 -8.06
CA SER A 188 -8.96 -1.48 -8.33
C SER A 188 -8.30 -1.37 -9.70
N LEU A 189 -8.86 -0.55 -10.58
CA LEU A 189 -8.22 -0.23 -11.86
C LEU A 189 -6.91 0.52 -11.66
N HIS A 190 -6.90 1.46 -10.71
CA HIS A 190 -5.74 2.31 -10.45
C HIS A 190 -4.55 1.58 -9.82
N HIS A 191 -4.81 0.55 -9.01
CA HIS A 191 -3.76 -0.20 -8.30
C HIS A 191 -3.54 -1.61 -8.89
N ASP A 192 -4.60 -2.43 -8.94
CA ASP A 192 -4.49 -3.84 -9.29
C ASP A 192 -4.23 -4.03 -10.78
N ILE A 193 -5.15 -3.52 -11.60
CA ILE A 193 -5.12 -3.73 -13.05
C ILE A 193 -3.93 -2.98 -13.67
N LYS A 194 -3.72 -1.72 -13.27
CA LYS A 194 -2.56 -0.95 -13.71
C LYS A 194 -1.24 -1.60 -13.29
N GLY A 195 -1.15 -2.10 -12.05
CA GLY A 195 0.06 -2.76 -11.56
C GLY A 195 0.34 -4.10 -12.25
N ALA A 196 -0.71 -4.89 -12.52
CA ALA A 196 -0.60 -6.13 -13.28
C ALA A 196 -0.12 -5.86 -14.71
N SER A 197 -0.69 -4.87 -15.39
CA SER A 197 -0.25 -4.43 -16.72
C SER A 197 1.22 -3.99 -16.73
N ALA A 198 1.63 -3.15 -15.77
CA ALA A 198 3.02 -2.71 -15.63
C ALA A 198 4.01 -3.86 -15.32
N ALA A 199 3.51 -4.95 -14.74
CA ALA A 199 4.27 -6.17 -14.46
C ALA A 199 4.21 -7.21 -15.60
N GLY A 200 3.43 -6.96 -16.67
CA GLY A 200 3.24 -7.92 -17.78
C GLY A 200 2.39 -9.13 -17.39
N ILE A 201 1.49 -8.97 -16.43
CA ILE A 201 0.64 -10.04 -15.88
C ILE A 201 -0.79 -9.85 -16.39
N ALA A 202 -1.44 -10.96 -16.79
CA ALA A 202 -2.86 -10.94 -17.10
C ALA A 202 -3.66 -10.50 -15.86
N SER A 203 -4.80 -9.84 -16.04
CA SER A 203 -5.60 -9.38 -14.90
C SER A 203 -7.08 -9.67 -15.05
N ALA A 204 -7.72 -10.02 -13.92
CA ALA A 204 -9.15 -10.15 -13.79
C ALA A 204 -9.67 -9.03 -12.88
N PHE A 205 -10.47 -8.13 -13.46
CA PHE A 205 -11.10 -7.03 -12.76
C PHE A 205 -12.42 -7.46 -12.12
N ILE A 206 -12.52 -7.30 -10.80
CA ILE A 206 -13.71 -7.62 -10.02
C ILE A 206 -14.59 -6.38 -9.89
N THR A 207 -15.78 -6.39 -10.48
CA THR A 207 -16.63 -5.19 -10.59
C THR A 207 -17.40 -4.85 -9.32
N CYS A 208 -17.68 -5.83 -8.44
CA CYS A 208 -18.39 -5.60 -7.18
C CYS A 208 -17.53 -5.01 -6.04
N GLY A 209 -16.33 -4.49 -6.33
CA GLY A 209 -15.44 -3.87 -5.35
C GLY A 209 -15.45 -2.34 -5.39
N ILE A 210 -14.29 -1.69 -5.26
CA ILE A 210 -14.21 -0.23 -5.06
C ILE A 210 -14.87 0.62 -6.17
N HIS A 211 -15.01 0.09 -7.38
CA HIS A 211 -15.63 0.77 -8.51
C HIS A 211 -17.12 0.43 -8.71
N ALA A 212 -17.74 -0.37 -7.84
CA ALA A 212 -19.13 -0.80 -7.98
C ALA A 212 -20.09 0.39 -8.15
N ALA A 213 -19.94 1.44 -7.33
CA ALA A 213 -20.77 2.64 -7.42
C ALA A 213 -20.58 3.41 -8.74
N GLU A 214 -19.36 3.47 -9.28
CA GLU A 214 -19.08 4.10 -10.58
C GLU A 214 -19.66 3.29 -11.75
N LEU A 215 -19.79 1.98 -11.56
CA LEU A 215 -20.41 1.07 -12.51
C LEU A 215 -21.94 0.97 -12.35
N GLY A 216 -22.52 1.63 -11.34
CA GLY A 216 -23.95 1.58 -11.04
C GLY A 216 -24.42 0.22 -10.51
N LEU A 217 -23.55 -0.51 -9.82
CA LEU A 217 -23.84 -1.81 -9.23
C LEU A 217 -24.19 -1.67 -7.75
N ASP A 218 -25.32 -2.25 -7.36
CA ASP A 218 -25.80 -2.20 -5.98
C ASP A 218 -25.76 -3.58 -5.29
N ASN A 219 -25.66 -4.66 -6.08
CA ASN A 219 -25.77 -6.03 -5.57
C ASN A 219 -24.51 -6.86 -5.85
N PHE A 220 -24.21 -7.78 -4.93
CA PHE A 220 -23.12 -8.74 -5.13
C PHE A 220 -23.42 -9.67 -6.31
N GLY A 221 -22.45 -9.83 -7.22
CA GLY A 221 -22.59 -10.69 -8.39
C GLY A 221 -23.32 -10.05 -9.58
N GLU A 222 -23.69 -8.77 -9.47
CA GLU A 222 -24.28 -8.02 -10.59
C GLU A 222 -23.23 -7.83 -11.70
N VAL A 223 -23.65 -8.07 -12.95
CA VAL A 223 -22.77 -7.97 -14.12
C VAL A 223 -22.80 -6.52 -14.62
N ALA A 224 -21.63 -5.90 -14.68
CA ALA A 224 -21.50 -4.56 -15.26
C ALA A 224 -21.71 -4.59 -16.78
N GLU A 225 -22.36 -3.56 -17.30
CA GLU A 225 -22.45 -3.32 -18.74
C GLU A 225 -21.05 -3.11 -19.35
N ASP A 226 -20.75 -3.80 -20.46
CA ASP A 226 -19.44 -3.75 -21.12
C ASP A 226 -19.01 -2.32 -21.46
N SER A 227 -19.97 -1.48 -21.88
CA SER A 227 -19.72 -0.06 -22.21
C SER A 227 -19.30 0.77 -20.99
N SER A 228 -19.86 0.49 -19.81
CA SER A 228 -19.48 1.13 -18.55
C SER A 228 -18.09 0.70 -18.13
N VAL A 229 -17.78 -0.59 -18.22
CA VAL A 229 -16.44 -1.12 -17.90
C VAL A 229 -15.40 -0.54 -18.86
N HIS A 230 -15.69 -0.48 -20.16
CA HIS A 230 -14.80 0.12 -21.15
C HIS A 230 -14.53 1.61 -20.87
N SER A 231 -15.59 2.38 -20.57
CA SER A 231 -15.46 3.80 -20.21
C SER A 231 -14.61 4.00 -18.96
N LEU A 232 -14.78 3.12 -17.97
CA LEU A 232 -13.99 3.15 -16.73
C LEU A 232 -12.52 2.77 -16.99
N ALA A 233 -12.25 1.74 -17.78
CA ALA A 233 -10.90 1.35 -18.18
C ALA A 233 -10.16 2.49 -18.89
N LEU A 234 -10.83 3.20 -19.81
CA LEU A 234 -10.28 4.39 -20.48
C LEU A 234 -9.98 5.52 -19.48
N LYS A 235 -10.90 5.80 -18.55
CA LYS A 235 -10.74 6.84 -17.52
C LYS A 235 -9.49 6.62 -16.66
N TYR A 236 -9.21 5.36 -16.29
CA TYR A 236 -8.07 5.00 -15.44
C TYR A 236 -6.80 4.62 -16.21
N ASP A 237 -6.88 4.55 -17.55
CA ASP A 237 -5.83 4.03 -18.44
C ASP A 237 -5.33 2.65 -17.96
N ALA A 238 -6.27 1.75 -17.69
CA ALA A 238 -6.01 0.41 -17.17
C ALA A 238 -7.00 -0.59 -17.80
N TYR A 239 -6.48 -1.52 -18.57
CA TYR A 239 -7.29 -2.43 -19.39
C TYR A 239 -7.16 -3.87 -18.87
N PRO A 240 -8.19 -4.40 -18.19
CA PRO A 240 -8.12 -5.76 -17.67
C PRO A 240 -8.21 -6.81 -18.77
N SER A 241 -7.60 -7.97 -18.55
CA SER A 241 -7.68 -9.10 -19.49
C SER A 241 -9.04 -9.81 -19.41
N PHE A 242 -9.62 -9.82 -18.20
CA PHE A 242 -10.92 -10.42 -17.90
C PHE A 242 -11.70 -9.50 -16.97
N VAL A 243 -13.02 -9.57 -17.04
CA VAL A 243 -13.94 -8.84 -16.16
C VAL A 243 -14.86 -9.86 -15.52
N LEU A 244 -14.97 -9.82 -14.19
CA LEU A 244 -15.77 -10.75 -13.41
C LEU A 244 -16.65 -9.96 -12.43
N PRO A 245 -17.92 -10.37 -12.23
CA PRO A 245 -18.79 -9.69 -11.29
C PRO A 245 -18.32 -9.85 -9.84
N SER A 246 -17.76 -11.00 -9.49
CA SER A 246 -17.21 -11.32 -8.18
C SER A 246 -16.13 -12.39 -8.28
N PHE A 247 -15.32 -12.52 -7.23
CA PHE A 247 -14.41 -13.65 -7.06
C PHE A 247 -15.10 -14.75 -6.25
N SER A 248 -15.22 -15.94 -6.83
CA SER A 248 -15.75 -17.14 -6.18
C SER A 248 -14.78 -18.30 -6.33
N TRP A 249 -14.60 -19.07 -5.25
CA TRP A 249 -13.82 -20.32 -5.23
C TRP A 249 -14.59 -21.50 -5.82
#